data_AF-A0A241WHM0-F1
#
_entry.id   AF-A0A241WHM0-F1
#
_cell.length_a   1.000
_cell.length_b   1.000
_cell.length_c   1.000
_cell.angle_alpha   90.00
_cell.angle_beta   90.00
_cell.angle_gamma   90.00
#
_symmetry.space_group_name_H-M   'P 1'
#
loop_
_entity.id
_entity.type
_entity.pdbx_description
1 polymer ?
#
loop_
_entity_poly.entity_id
_entity_poly.type
_entity_poly.pdbx_seq_one_letter_code
_entity_poly.pdbx_strand_id
1 'polypeptide(L)'
;MRNISIFKQHWAPHQSRTVAGFDSVVNSGTCSIGIIQGKCRMLNAIVTETATEDDQWRIVNLKGYKDDIVAFDSVAVLGAVDYVQASSLAVLQFGRIFDFDSAVDSVIETNTQGLMRYLAVPHYHKNKNIIPEWKLSQLQDVICGTVPGWDGINLTSHEGQTSHLMLDLQRHDDHGGLLQEFDGLASLLESIGAVYADFDSIIVEYQYLEKLIGMLHKVMQSTSKGGVKILNVEQSEKPFKHKKVLNIAVSYSFEDGQSITILFHHPDREAKKIAPQDTLISWKILMNSRDITGAIQPNQGEGIAMPVLAGRIMKLVNQNSARFKRTQAKKAENVQALADAEQRLLDKQDTKAALEAEIQGLLNQLDEHQTQQLEQQNAEQASQNENAAKEPEGKPQPLPPKTYPPIEDLGEGYYQAFKNDKKIDSWTAHVNTSGEWEVSANNAQSRAWNRGFGAPRFFNTIEAMIAKYPAFAELPEMLDTSNAGEGGTGNSDDADYLNKIIKGEVDFTKANEIETQLEEIGNRLPADLSDLFEQAVSSYSVYQVGQASQIH
;
A
#
# COMPACT_ATOMS: atom_id res chain seq x y z
N MET A 1 -3.33 6.60 -1.00
CA MET A 1 -3.85 7.55 -2.01
C MET A 1 -5.07 7.00 -2.73
N ARG A 2 -6.26 7.54 -2.42
CA ARG A 2 -7.54 7.10 -3.03
C ARG A 2 -7.53 7.26 -4.56
N ASN A 3 -6.92 8.31 -5.09
CA ASN A 3 -6.98 8.62 -6.52
C ASN A 3 -6.03 7.76 -7.38
N ILE A 4 -4.91 7.29 -6.80
CA ILE A 4 -3.93 6.39 -7.45
C ILE A 4 -4.42 4.94 -7.47
N SER A 5 -5.42 4.57 -6.67
CA SER A 5 -5.89 3.17 -6.53
C SER A 5 -6.30 2.48 -7.85
N ILE A 6 -6.67 3.26 -8.88
CA ILE A 6 -7.06 2.75 -10.21
C ILE A 6 -5.88 2.63 -11.19
N PHE A 7 -4.71 3.13 -10.81
CA PHE A 7 -3.48 3.08 -11.61
C PHE A 7 -2.78 1.75 -11.40
N LYS A 8 -2.54 1.05 -12.50
CA LYS A 8 -1.69 -0.15 -12.52
C LYS A 8 -0.35 0.25 -13.12
N GLN A 9 0.65 0.39 -12.26
CA GLN A 9 2.00 0.72 -12.68
C GLN A 9 2.59 -0.41 -13.51
N HIS A 10 3.24 -0.05 -14.62
CA HIS A 10 4.07 -0.96 -15.40
C HIS A 10 5.54 -0.56 -15.32
N TRP A 11 5.82 0.74 -15.20
CA TRP A 11 7.17 1.29 -15.08
C TRP A 11 7.22 2.31 -13.95
N ALA A 12 8.17 2.13 -13.04
CA ALA A 12 8.45 3.07 -11.96
C ALA A 12 9.11 4.36 -12.51
N PRO A 13 9.16 5.44 -11.70
CA PRO A 13 9.99 6.60 -12.03
C PRO A 13 11.42 6.18 -12.34
N HIS A 14 12.04 6.86 -13.29
CA HIS A 14 13.42 6.66 -13.75
C HIS A 14 13.71 5.29 -14.39
N GLN A 15 12.70 4.43 -14.53
CA GLN A 15 12.86 3.16 -15.21
C GLN A 15 12.90 3.36 -16.74
N SER A 16 13.94 2.81 -17.35
CA SER A 16 14.12 2.78 -18.80
C SER A 16 13.09 1.86 -19.45
N ARG A 17 12.43 2.33 -20.51
CA ARG A 17 11.51 1.50 -21.30
C ARG A 17 11.59 1.76 -22.80
N THR A 18 11.33 0.72 -23.58
CA THR A 18 11.17 0.83 -25.02
C THR A 18 9.73 1.27 -25.33
N VAL A 19 9.58 2.39 -26.02
CA VAL A 19 8.26 2.89 -26.43
C VAL A 19 8.01 2.51 -27.89
N ALA A 20 6.94 1.76 -28.15
CA ALA A 20 6.58 1.38 -29.52
C ALA A 20 6.32 2.64 -30.38
N GLY A 21 6.99 2.73 -31.54
CA GLY A 21 6.97 3.92 -32.41
C GLY A 21 8.10 4.93 -32.14
N PHE A 22 8.87 4.77 -31.06
CA PHE A 22 10.23 5.31 -30.99
C PHE A 22 11.16 4.25 -31.60
N ASP A 23 12.00 4.61 -32.59
CA ASP A 23 12.99 3.72 -33.22
C ASP A 23 14.03 3.21 -32.21
N SER A 24 13.63 2.23 -31.39
CA SER A 24 14.45 1.61 -30.32
C SER A 24 15.07 2.60 -29.32
N VAL A 25 14.47 3.79 -29.15
CA VAL A 25 14.96 4.77 -28.17
C VAL A 25 14.41 4.42 -26.79
N VAL A 26 15.32 4.25 -25.83
CA VAL A 26 14.99 4.11 -24.42
C VAL A 26 14.46 5.45 -23.91
N ASN A 27 13.21 5.46 -23.44
CA ASN A 27 12.62 6.61 -22.77
C ASN A 27 12.72 6.37 -21.26
N SER A 28 13.40 7.27 -20.56
CA SER A 28 13.42 7.34 -19.10
C SER A 28 12.91 8.71 -18.68
N GLY A 29 12.13 8.75 -17.60
CA GLY A 29 11.54 9.99 -17.11
C GLY A 29 11.19 9.89 -15.63
N THR A 30 10.91 11.02 -15.01
CA THR A 30 10.55 11.11 -13.58
C THR A 30 9.16 10.56 -13.26
N CYS A 31 8.33 10.24 -14.25
CA CYS A 31 6.95 9.82 -14.00
C CYS A 31 6.82 8.30 -13.97
N SER A 32 5.94 7.80 -13.09
CA SER A 32 5.47 6.42 -13.18
C SER A 32 4.57 6.29 -14.40
N ILE A 33 4.75 5.22 -15.17
CA ILE A 33 3.91 4.95 -16.34
C ILE A 33 3.20 3.62 -16.18
N GLY A 34 1.96 3.57 -16.63
CA GLY A 34 1.13 2.38 -16.50
C GLY A 34 -0.17 2.55 -17.22
N ILE A 35 -1.22 1.93 -16.68
CA ILE A 35 -2.55 1.95 -17.28
C ILE A 35 -3.63 2.17 -16.22
N ILE A 36 -4.77 2.67 -16.67
CA ILE A 36 -6.05 2.59 -15.96
C ILE A 36 -6.92 1.60 -16.72
N GLN A 37 -7.33 0.53 -16.03
CA GLN A 37 -8.13 -0.53 -16.62
C GLN A 37 -9.58 -0.43 -16.16
N GLY A 38 -10.45 0.06 -17.03
CA GLY A 38 -11.90 -0.08 -16.86
C GLY A 38 -12.44 -1.38 -17.44
N LYS A 39 -13.74 -1.62 -17.25
CA LYS A 39 -14.41 -2.85 -17.70
C LYS A 39 -14.46 -2.99 -19.22
N CYS A 40 -14.52 -1.87 -19.96
CA CYS A 40 -14.70 -1.87 -21.41
C CYS A 40 -13.55 -1.22 -22.18
N ARG A 41 -12.75 -0.35 -21.54
CA ARG A 41 -11.60 0.32 -22.17
C ARG A 41 -10.46 0.47 -21.16
N MET A 42 -9.24 0.36 -21.68
CA MET A 42 -8.01 0.67 -20.96
C MET A 42 -7.45 2.01 -21.48
N LEU A 43 -6.87 2.80 -20.58
CA LEU A 43 -6.15 4.03 -20.92
C LEU A 43 -4.70 3.91 -20.49
N ASN A 44 -3.80 4.46 -21.31
CA ASN A 44 -2.45 4.76 -20.88
C ASN A 44 -2.48 5.81 -19.78
N ALA A 45 -1.62 5.68 -18.77
CA ALA A 45 -1.63 6.56 -17.61
C ALA A 45 -0.21 6.97 -17.18
N ILE A 46 -0.11 8.21 -16.71
CA ILE A 46 1.11 8.84 -16.20
C ILE A 46 0.80 9.35 -14.78
N VAL A 47 1.65 9.03 -13.82
CA VAL A 47 1.59 9.59 -12.46
C VAL A 47 2.91 10.28 -12.18
N THR A 48 2.86 11.58 -11.85
CA THR A 48 4.05 12.34 -11.45
C THR A 48 4.46 11.98 -10.02
N GLU A 49 5.73 12.19 -9.65
CA GLU A 49 6.22 11.99 -8.28
C GLU A 49 5.56 12.95 -7.27
N THR A 50 5.05 14.08 -7.75
CA THR A 50 4.37 15.08 -6.94
C THR A 50 2.87 14.80 -6.79
N ALA A 51 2.36 13.68 -7.29
CA ALA A 51 0.95 13.34 -7.17
C ALA A 51 0.55 13.13 -5.70
N THR A 52 -0.55 13.78 -5.31
CA THR A 52 -1.13 13.77 -3.97
C THR A 52 -2.50 13.10 -3.97
N GLU A 53 -3.08 12.90 -2.78
CA GLU A 53 -4.44 12.35 -2.65
C GLU A 53 -5.54 13.29 -3.13
N ASP A 54 -5.24 14.58 -3.28
CA ASP A 54 -6.20 15.62 -3.68
C ASP A 54 -6.22 15.84 -5.19
N ASP A 55 -5.19 15.37 -5.90
CA ASP A 55 -5.07 15.56 -7.35
C ASP A 55 -6.16 14.84 -8.14
N GLN A 56 -6.72 15.54 -9.13
CA GLN A 56 -7.66 14.98 -10.08
C GLN A 56 -6.95 14.44 -11.32
N TRP A 57 -7.54 13.42 -11.94
CA TRP A 57 -7.03 12.89 -13.21
C TRP A 57 -7.28 13.91 -14.31
N ARG A 58 -6.29 14.13 -15.17
CA ARG A 58 -6.41 14.91 -16.39
C ARG A 58 -6.33 13.99 -17.59
N ILE A 59 -7.42 13.90 -18.34
CA ILE A 59 -7.50 13.12 -19.57
C ILE A 59 -7.04 13.98 -20.73
N VAL A 60 -5.88 13.67 -21.27
CA VAL A 60 -5.31 14.32 -22.45
C VAL A 60 -5.73 13.51 -23.68
N ASN A 61 -6.60 14.09 -24.50
CA ASN A 61 -6.95 13.53 -25.80
C ASN A 61 -5.90 13.92 -26.83
N LEU A 62 -5.32 12.92 -27.47
CA LEU A 62 -4.35 13.07 -28.54
C LEU A 62 -5.02 12.71 -29.87
N LYS A 63 -4.72 13.50 -30.89
CA LYS A 63 -5.18 13.30 -32.27
C LYS A 63 -4.02 13.42 -33.23
N GLY A 64 -3.98 12.55 -34.23
CA GLY A 64 -2.98 12.60 -35.29
C GLY A 64 -3.34 11.67 -36.44
N TYR A 65 -2.32 11.22 -37.15
CA TYR A 65 -2.44 10.27 -38.25
C TYR A 65 -1.52 9.07 -38.00
N LYS A 66 -1.93 7.90 -38.46
CA LYS A 66 -1.13 6.69 -38.51
C LYS A 66 -1.43 5.96 -39.82
N ASP A 67 -0.40 5.71 -40.63
CA ASP A 67 -0.49 5.17 -41.98
C ASP A 67 -1.50 5.93 -42.85
N ASP A 68 -1.45 7.27 -42.82
CA ASP A 68 -2.41 8.21 -43.46
C ASP A 68 -3.88 8.10 -42.96
N ILE A 69 -4.15 7.31 -41.91
CA ILE A 69 -5.47 7.15 -41.31
C ILE A 69 -5.56 7.98 -40.03
N VAL A 70 -6.66 8.72 -39.84
CA VAL A 70 -6.89 9.49 -38.62
C VAL A 70 -6.88 8.57 -37.41
N ALA A 71 -6.03 8.88 -36.43
CA ALA A 71 -5.85 8.10 -35.23
C ALA A 71 -6.04 8.98 -33.98
N PHE A 72 -6.46 8.34 -32.89
CA PHE A 72 -6.74 9.00 -31.63
C PHE A 72 -6.28 8.14 -30.46
N ASP A 73 -5.88 8.80 -29.38
CA ASP A 73 -5.68 8.16 -28.08
C ASP A 73 -6.09 9.09 -26.93
N SER A 74 -6.26 8.54 -25.74
CA SER A 74 -6.54 9.30 -24.53
C SER A 74 -5.62 8.82 -23.41
N VAL A 75 -4.84 9.74 -22.84
CA VAL A 75 -3.87 9.45 -21.78
C VAL A 75 -4.35 10.09 -20.48
N ALA A 76 -4.39 9.33 -19.40
CA ALA A 76 -4.72 9.85 -18.08
C ALA A 76 -3.44 10.33 -17.36
N VAL A 77 -3.42 11.56 -16.87
CA VAL A 77 -2.27 12.15 -16.18
C VAL A 77 -2.69 12.59 -14.78
N LEU A 78 -1.98 12.16 -13.75
CA LEU A 78 -2.20 12.56 -12.36
C LEU A 78 -0.99 13.32 -11.80
N GLY A 79 -1.26 14.34 -10.98
CA GLY A 79 -0.22 15.12 -10.30
C GLY A 79 0.49 16.16 -11.19
N ALA A 80 -0.05 16.46 -12.37
CA ALA A 80 0.38 17.61 -13.15
C ALA A 80 -0.05 18.92 -12.46
N VAL A 81 0.74 19.99 -12.58
CA VAL A 81 0.44 21.30 -11.99
C VAL A 81 -0.64 22.05 -12.78
N ASP A 82 -0.70 21.84 -14.10
CA ASP A 82 -1.68 22.46 -14.98
C ASP A 82 -1.94 21.62 -16.25
N TYR A 83 -2.81 22.13 -17.13
CA TYR A 83 -3.16 21.45 -18.38
C TYR A 83 -2.01 21.43 -19.39
N VAL A 84 -1.09 22.39 -19.32
CA VAL A 84 0.07 22.48 -20.23
C VAL A 84 1.07 21.39 -19.88
N GLN A 85 1.40 21.22 -18.60
CA GLN A 85 2.28 20.16 -18.14
C GLN A 85 1.67 18.78 -18.43
N ALA A 86 0.37 18.59 -18.16
CA ALA A 86 -0.32 17.35 -18.49
C ALA A 86 -0.21 17.02 -20.00
N SER A 87 -0.44 18.02 -20.84
CA SER A 87 -0.30 17.93 -22.30
C SER A 87 1.12 17.53 -22.70
N SER A 88 2.13 18.24 -22.19
CA SER A 88 3.54 17.98 -22.48
C SER A 88 3.96 16.56 -22.06
N LEU A 89 3.52 16.09 -20.89
CA LEU A 89 3.81 14.73 -20.41
C LEU A 89 3.16 13.66 -21.31
N ALA A 90 1.89 13.84 -21.67
CA ALA A 90 1.19 12.91 -22.55
C ALA A 90 1.81 12.87 -23.95
N VAL A 91 2.15 14.02 -24.54
CA VAL A 91 2.81 14.10 -25.86
C VAL A 91 4.22 13.51 -25.82
N LEU A 92 5.00 13.81 -24.77
CA LEU A 92 6.36 13.27 -24.61
C LEU A 92 6.37 11.74 -24.56
N GLN A 93 5.40 11.16 -23.85
CA GLN A 93 5.37 9.72 -23.58
C GLN A 93 4.59 8.92 -24.63
N PHE A 94 3.55 9.51 -25.25
CA PHE A 94 2.61 8.80 -26.14
C PHE A 94 2.30 9.53 -27.46
N GLY A 95 2.76 10.77 -27.65
CA GLY A 95 2.49 11.55 -28.86
C GLY A 95 3.16 11.00 -30.12
N ARG A 96 4.31 10.35 -30.02
CA ARG A 96 5.02 9.79 -31.20
C ARG A 96 4.41 8.50 -31.76
N ILE A 97 3.31 8.02 -31.20
CA ILE A 97 2.50 6.94 -31.79
C ILE A 97 1.86 7.39 -33.13
N PHE A 98 1.80 8.70 -33.38
CA PHE A 98 1.31 9.31 -34.61
C PHE A 98 2.48 9.66 -35.55
N ASP A 99 2.29 9.45 -36.86
CA ASP A 99 3.35 9.59 -37.88
C ASP A 99 3.90 11.01 -37.97
N PHE A 100 3.02 12.01 -37.84
CA PHE A 100 3.36 13.43 -37.89
C PHE A 100 2.42 14.25 -37.00
N ASP A 101 3.00 15.17 -36.24
CA ASP A 101 2.33 16.27 -35.51
C ASP A 101 1.14 15.84 -34.64
N SER A 102 1.43 15.09 -33.57
CA SER A 102 0.42 14.77 -32.55
C SER A 102 -0.10 16.06 -31.92
N ALA A 103 -1.35 16.41 -32.22
CA ALA A 103 -2.00 17.55 -31.61
C ALA A 103 -2.73 17.09 -30.36
N VAL A 104 -2.59 17.86 -29.28
CA VAL A 104 -3.50 17.77 -28.14
C VAL A 104 -4.83 18.36 -28.58
N ASP A 105 -5.88 17.54 -28.58
CA ASP A 105 -7.24 17.96 -28.93
C ASP A 105 -7.91 18.64 -27.73
N SER A 106 -7.81 18.03 -26.55
CA SER A 106 -8.44 18.53 -25.33
C SER A 106 -7.78 17.93 -24.09
N VAL A 107 -7.83 18.68 -22.98
CA VAL A 107 -7.46 18.20 -21.63
C VAL A 107 -8.67 18.34 -20.74
N ILE A 108 -9.10 17.25 -20.13
CA ILE A 108 -10.33 17.19 -19.35
C ILE A 108 -10.01 16.75 -17.93
N GLU A 109 -10.41 17.53 -16.94
CA GLU A 109 -10.29 17.13 -15.54
C GLU A 109 -11.43 16.19 -15.14
N THR A 110 -11.11 15.13 -14.38
CA THR A 110 -12.06 14.13 -13.92
C THR A 110 -11.64 13.56 -12.57
N ASN A 111 -12.64 13.26 -11.75
CA ASN A 111 -12.43 12.41 -10.59
C ASN A 111 -12.32 10.94 -11.00
N THR A 112 -11.73 10.14 -10.12
CA THR A 112 -11.48 8.70 -10.30
C THR A 112 -12.75 7.95 -10.68
N GLN A 113 -13.88 8.28 -10.06
CA GLN A 113 -15.12 7.52 -10.21
C GLN A 113 -15.84 7.84 -11.53
N GLY A 114 -15.88 9.11 -11.92
CA GLY A 114 -16.39 9.53 -13.22
C GLY A 114 -15.60 8.90 -14.37
N LEU A 115 -14.27 8.82 -14.24
CA LEU A 115 -13.41 8.11 -15.20
C LEU A 115 -13.73 6.62 -15.25
N MET A 116 -13.79 5.94 -14.11
CA MET A 116 -14.07 4.50 -14.07
C MET A 116 -15.46 4.15 -14.58
N ARG A 117 -16.47 4.98 -14.29
CA ARG A 117 -17.81 4.86 -14.88
C ARG A 117 -17.75 4.99 -16.39
N TYR A 118 -17.05 6.00 -16.92
CA TYR A 118 -16.91 6.18 -18.36
C TYR A 118 -16.29 4.95 -19.02
N LEU A 119 -15.19 4.43 -18.45
CA LEU A 119 -14.49 3.25 -18.94
C LEU A 119 -15.27 1.94 -18.78
N ALA A 120 -16.37 1.94 -18.01
CA ALA A 120 -17.22 0.78 -17.79
C ALA A 120 -18.47 0.72 -18.68
N VAL A 121 -18.82 1.80 -19.39
CA VAL A 121 -20.03 1.85 -20.24
C VAL A 121 -19.73 1.30 -21.64
N PRO A 122 -20.26 0.12 -22.03
CA PRO A 122 -19.92 -0.50 -23.31
C PRO A 122 -20.28 0.35 -24.53
N HIS A 123 -21.39 1.08 -24.46
CA HIS A 123 -21.85 1.91 -25.59
C HIS A 123 -20.86 3.03 -25.95
N TYR A 124 -20.08 3.53 -25.00
CA TYR A 124 -19.10 4.60 -25.24
C TYR A 124 -17.87 4.13 -25.99
N HIS A 125 -17.60 2.82 -25.98
CA HIS A 125 -16.38 2.23 -26.54
C HIS A 125 -16.65 1.33 -27.75
N LYS A 126 -17.83 1.44 -28.37
CA LYS A 126 -18.16 0.70 -29.61
C LYS A 126 -17.16 1.01 -30.74
N ASN A 127 -16.71 2.26 -30.81
CA ASN A 127 -15.71 2.72 -31.76
C ASN A 127 -14.55 3.35 -30.97
N LYS A 128 -13.30 3.15 -31.42
CA LYS A 128 -12.15 3.84 -30.85
C LYS A 128 -12.26 5.34 -31.17
N ASN A 129 -12.39 6.17 -30.13
CA ASN A 129 -12.49 7.62 -30.26
C ASN A 129 -11.95 8.30 -28.99
N ILE A 130 -11.73 9.61 -29.06
CA ILE A 130 -11.38 10.44 -27.90
C ILE A 130 -12.47 10.38 -26.82
N ILE A 131 -12.12 10.76 -25.59
CA ILE A 131 -13.08 10.88 -24.50
C ILE A 131 -13.69 12.28 -24.56
N PRO A 132 -14.99 12.44 -24.86
CA PRO A 132 -15.58 13.76 -24.95
C PRO A 132 -15.90 14.30 -23.56
N GLU A 133 -15.52 15.57 -23.34
CA GLU A 133 -15.67 16.28 -22.06
C GLU A 133 -17.08 16.21 -21.49
N TRP A 134 -18.09 16.46 -22.32
CA TRP A 134 -19.49 16.49 -21.89
C TRP A 134 -19.97 15.13 -21.35
N LYS A 135 -19.47 14.00 -21.87
CA LYS A 135 -19.84 12.67 -21.34
C LYS A 135 -19.17 12.39 -20.01
N LEU A 136 -17.89 12.77 -19.89
CA LEU A 136 -17.14 12.57 -18.67
C LEU A 136 -17.69 13.43 -17.53
N SER A 137 -18.07 14.68 -17.85
CA SER A 137 -18.72 15.62 -16.93
C SER A 137 -20.05 15.08 -16.38
N GLN A 138 -20.86 14.42 -17.21
CA GLN A 138 -22.14 13.81 -16.78
C GLN A 138 -21.96 12.62 -15.83
N LEU A 139 -20.75 12.06 -15.73
CA LEU A 139 -20.45 10.92 -14.87
C LEU A 139 -19.70 11.30 -13.60
N GLN A 140 -19.35 12.57 -13.44
CA GLN A 140 -18.80 13.10 -12.19
C GLN A 140 -19.90 13.17 -11.14
N ASP A 141 -19.58 12.78 -9.90
CA ASP A 141 -20.40 13.00 -8.70
C ASP A 141 -21.88 12.64 -8.84
N VAL A 142 -22.14 11.59 -9.62
CA VAL A 142 -23.49 11.10 -9.90
C VAL A 142 -24.14 10.63 -8.60
N ILE A 143 -25.36 11.10 -8.34
CA ILE A 143 -26.13 10.67 -7.16
C ILE A 143 -26.71 9.28 -7.39
N CYS A 144 -27.38 9.08 -8.53
CA CYS A 144 -27.98 7.83 -8.99
C CYS A 144 -27.74 7.69 -10.50
N GLY A 145 -27.54 6.48 -11.00
CA GLY A 145 -27.41 6.23 -12.44
C GLY A 145 -28.72 6.50 -13.20
N THR A 146 -29.87 6.35 -12.55
CA THR A 146 -31.17 6.79 -13.06
C THR A 146 -31.71 7.93 -12.23
N VAL A 147 -32.15 9.02 -12.86
CA VAL A 147 -32.79 10.15 -12.15
C VAL A 147 -34.03 9.64 -11.41
N PRO A 148 -34.11 9.82 -10.07
CA PRO A 148 -35.27 9.38 -9.32
C PRO A 148 -36.53 10.14 -9.75
N GLY A 149 -37.65 9.43 -9.86
CA GLY A 149 -38.95 9.99 -10.19
C GLY A 149 -39.88 9.73 -9.02
N TRP A 150 -40.59 10.75 -8.55
CA TRP A 150 -41.50 10.64 -7.41
C TRP A 150 -42.86 11.27 -7.72
N ASP A 151 -43.92 10.56 -7.33
CA ASP A 151 -45.28 11.10 -7.24
C ASP A 151 -45.72 11.09 -5.77
N GLY A 152 -45.78 12.28 -5.17
CA GLY A 152 -45.91 12.41 -3.72
C GLY A 152 -44.80 11.62 -3.01
N ILE A 153 -45.18 10.69 -2.14
CA ILE A 153 -44.24 9.80 -1.41
C ILE A 153 -43.89 8.53 -2.18
N ASN A 154 -44.50 8.27 -3.33
CA ASN A 154 -44.33 7.02 -4.09
C ASN A 154 -43.30 7.20 -5.18
N LEU A 155 -42.40 6.23 -5.29
CA LEU A 155 -41.38 6.23 -6.33
C LEU A 155 -42.04 5.78 -7.64
N THR A 156 -41.76 6.48 -8.73
CA THR A 156 -42.23 6.13 -10.08
C THR A 156 -41.10 5.60 -10.95
N SER A 157 -39.84 5.96 -10.67
CA SER A 157 -38.67 5.32 -11.29
C SER A 157 -38.20 4.10 -10.49
N HIS A 158 -37.12 3.45 -10.93
CA HIS A 158 -36.58 2.24 -10.28
C HIS A 158 -37.65 1.16 -10.01
N GLU A 159 -38.58 0.99 -10.95
CA GLU A 159 -39.69 0.04 -10.85
C GLU A 159 -40.62 0.29 -9.64
N GLY A 160 -40.62 1.51 -9.12
CA GLY A 160 -41.40 1.91 -7.95
C GLY A 160 -40.87 1.39 -6.62
N GLN A 161 -39.67 0.78 -6.60
CA GLN A 161 -39.10 0.18 -5.40
C GLN A 161 -37.98 1.02 -4.79
N THR A 162 -38.13 1.40 -3.52
CA THR A 162 -37.09 2.16 -2.79
C THR A 162 -35.83 1.33 -2.55
N SER A 163 -35.92 0.00 -2.50
CA SER A 163 -34.76 -0.91 -2.47
C SER A 163 -33.87 -0.75 -3.70
N HIS A 164 -34.46 -0.61 -4.89
CA HIS A 164 -33.73 -0.41 -6.14
C HIS A 164 -33.09 0.99 -6.20
N LEU A 165 -33.79 2.04 -5.74
CA LEU A 165 -33.20 3.37 -5.58
C LEU A 165 -32.03 3.35 -4.60
N MET A 166 -32.18 2.68 -3.46
CA MET A 166 -31.10 2.55 -2.47
C MET A 166 -29.90 1.80 -3.04
N LEU A 167 -30.12 0.75 -3.82
CA LEU A 167 -29.04 0.03 -4.50
C LEU A 167 -28.32 0.93 -5.52
N ASP A 168 -29.05 1.76 -6.26
CA ASP A 168 -28.45 2.69 -7.22
C ASP A 168 -27.62 3.77 -6.51
N LEU A 169 -28.16 4.35 -5.43
CA LEU A 169 -27.42 5.24 -4.52
C LEU A 169 -26.13 4.60 -4.02
N GLN A 170 -26.19 3.35 -3.58
CA GLN A 170 -25.02 2.62 -3.08
C GLN A 170 -23.97 2.36 -4.15
N ARG A 171 -24.39 2.10 -5.39
CA ARG A 171 -23.47 1.92 -6.53
C ARG A 171 -22.73 3.21 -6.90
N HIS A 172 -23.29 4.36 -6.54
CA HIS A 172 -22.72 5.67 -6.81
C HIS A 172 -22.24 6.39 -5.54
N ASP A 173 -22.18 5.68 -4.41
CA ASP A 173 -21.65 6.18 -3.14
C ASP A 173 -20.12 6.09 -3.11
N ASP A 174 -19.50 6.94 -3.93
CA ASP A 174 -18.06 7.00 -4.19
C ASP A 174 -17.16 7.11 -2.96
N HIS A 175 -17.72 7.59 -1.86
CA HIS A 175 -16.99 7.82 -0.61
C HIS A 175 -17.53 6.98 0.56
N GLY A 176 -18.48 6.08 0.30
CA GLY A 176 -19.09 5.24 1.34
C GLY A 176 -19.89 6.03 2.38
N GLY A 177 -20.29 7.26 2.06
CA GLY A 177 -20.92 8.18 3.00
C GLY A 177 -22.29 7.70 3.50
N LEU A 178 -22.97 6.80 2.79
CA LEU A 178 -24.24 6.20 3.23
C LEU A 178 -24.06 5.26 4.43
N LEU A 179 -22.85 4.72 4.62
CA LEU A 179 -22.52 3.76 5.67
C LEU A 179 -21.50 4.30 6.67
N GLN A 180 -21.01 5.52 6.49
CA GLN A 180 -20.19 6.18 7.48
C GLN A 180 -21.07 6.58 8.67
N GLU A 181 -20.54 6.50 9.90
CA GLU A 181 -21.20 7.10 11.04
C GLU A 181 -21.14 8.61 10.93
N PHE A 182 -22.14 9.29 11.50
CA PHE A 182 -22.15 10.74 11.50
C PHE A 182 -21.31 11.26 12.65
N ASP A 183 -20.23 11.98 12.32
CA ASP A 183 -19.26 12.50 13.28
C ASP A 183 -19.77 13.71 14.10
N GLY A 184 -21.05 14.07 13.93
CA GLY A 184 -21.71 15.15 14.63
C GLY A 184 -21.81 16.44 13.84
N LEU A 185 -22.68 17.34 14.29
CA LEU A 185 -22.98 18.57 13.56
C LEU A 185 -21.78 19.53 13.52
N ALA A 186 -21.00 19.62 14.59
CA ALA A 186 -19.81 20.47 14.65
C ALA A 186 -18.80 20.13 13.55
N SER A 187 -18.42 18.85 13.42
CA SER A 187 -17.48 18.37 12.41
C SER A 187 -18.00 18.57 10.98
N LEU A 188 -19.31 18.38 10.77
CA LEU A 188 -19.93 18.69 9.48
C LEU A 188 -19.81 20.18 9.15
N LEU A 189 -20.17 21.06 10.09
CA LEU A 189 -20.13 22.51 9.89
C LEU A 189 -18.71 23.00 9.57
N GLU A 190 -17.70 22.45 10.24
CA GLU A 190 -16.30 22.69 9.92
C GLU A 190 -15.96 22.25 8.49
N SER A 191 -16.33 21.02 8.10
CA SER A 191 -16.02 20.47 6.78
C SER A 191 -16.62 21.27 5.61
N ILE A 192 -17.78 21.91 5.81
CA ILE A 192 -18.42 22.75 4.80
C ILE A 192 -17.90 24.19 4.81
N GLY A 193 -16.94 24.52 5.68
CA GLY A 193 -16.39 25.86 5.85
C GLY A 193 -17.42 26.84 6.43
N ALA A 194 -18.22 26.40 7.40
CA ALA A 194 -19.15 27.28 8.11
C ALA A 194 -18.37 28.35 8.88
N VAL A 195 -18.65 29.61 8.58
CA VAL A 195 -18.10 30.74 9.34
C VAL A 195 -19.20 31.25 10.26
N TYR A 196 -19.03 31.07 11.56
CA TYR A 196 -19.93 31.68 12.53
C TYR A 196 -19.84 33.20 12.38
N ALA A 197 -21.00 33.85 12.30
CA ALA A 197 -21.03 35.29 12.26
C ALA A 197 -20.65 35.81 13.66
N ASP A 198 -19.38 36.21 13.83
CA ASP A 198 -18.87 36.88 15.04
C ASP A 198 -19.41 38.32 15.13
N PHE A 199 -20.72 38.48 15.18
CA PHE A 199 -21.35 39.76 15.51
C PHE A 199 -22.16 39.60 16.80
N ASP A 200 -21.78 40.46 17.73
CA ASP A 200 -22.37 40.70 19.04
C ASP A 200 -23.89 40.91 18.94
N SER A 201 -24.60 40.57 20.02
CA SER A 201 -26.01 40.84 20.37
C SER A 201 -27.16 39.90 19.91
N ILE A 202 -27.67 39.20 20.94
CA ILE A 202 -29.08 38.85 21.26
C ILE A 202 -29.73 37.65 20.53
N ILE A 203 -30.11 36.67 21.36
CA ILE A 203 -31.05 35.58 21.10
C ILE A 203 -32.37 36.19 20.56
N VAL A 204 -32.68 35.94 19.30
CA VAL A 204 -34.01 36.23 18.72
C VAL A 204 -34.71 34.89 18.51
N GLU A 205 -35.83 34.70 19.19
CA GLU A 205 -36.56 33.44 19.24
C GLU A 205 -37.01 32.94 17.86
N TYR A 206 -36.65 31.69 17.60
CA TYR A 206 -36.71 30.89 16.37
C TYR A 206 -38.12 30.34 16.03
N GLN A 207 -39.19 31.09 16.26
CA GLN A 207 -40.56 30.53 16.30
C GLN A 207 -41.03 29.81 15.03
N TYR A 208 -40.53 30.14 13.84
CA TYR A 208 -40.95 29.44 12.61
C TYR A 208 -40.08 28.23 12.28
N LEU A 209 -38.78 28.26 12.56
CA LEU A 209 -37.93 27.09 12.42
C LEU A 209 -38.32 26.02 13.42
N GLU A 210 -38.59 26.36 14.68
CA GLU A 210 -39.07 25.39 15.67
C GLU A 210 -40.40 24.76 15.24
N LYS A 211 -41.31 25.55 14.65
CA LYS A 211 -42.55 25.01 14.06
C LYS A 211 -42.27 24.11 12.86
N LEU A 212 -41.32 24.47 12.00
CA LEU A 212 -40.94 23.71 10.80
C LEU A 212 -40.27 22.38 11.20
N ILE A 213 -39.29 22.43 12.10
CA ILE A 213 -38.64 21.27 12.72
C ILE A 213 -39.67 20.43 13.45
N GLY A 214 -40.55 21.03 14.25
CA GLY A 214 -41.61 20.32 14.97
C GLY A 214 -42.60 19.61 14.05
N MET A 215 -42.96 20.24 12.93
CA MET A 215 -43.80 19.61 11.90
C MET A 215 -43.06 18.47 11.20
N LEU A 216 -41.82 18.68 10.80
CA LEU A 216 -40.98 17.66 10.15
C LEU A 216 -40.77 16.46 11.09
N HIS A 217 -40.40 16.72 12.34
CA HIS A 217 -40.26 15.73 13.41
C HIS A 217 -41.55 14.95 13.61
N LYS A 218 -42.70 15.63 13.72
CA LYS A 218 -44.01 14.96 13.88
C LYS A 218 -44.34 14.04 12.69
N VAL A 219 -44.07 14.47 11.46
CA VAL A 219 -44.33 13.63 10.28
C VAL A 219 -43.35 12.45 10.23
N MET A 220 -42.06 12.67 10.45
CA MET A 220 -41.08 11.59 10.46
C MET A 220 -41.36 10.58 11.57
N GLN A 221 -41.74 11.03 12.77
CA GLN A 221 -42.15 10.17 13.88
C GLN A 221 -43.46 9.41 13.59
N SER A 222 -44.37 10.00 12.82
CA SER A 222 -45.58 9.28 12.38
C SER A 222 -45.28 8.23 11.30
N THR A 223 -44.26 8.47 10.47
CA THR A 223 -43.84 7.63 9.35
C THR A 223 -42.87 6.53 9.79
N SER A 224 -42.21 6.67 10.95
CA SER A 224 -41.35 5.65 11.55
C SER A 224 -42.11 4.47 12.14
N LYS A 225 -43.44 4.44 12.10
CA LYS A 225 -44.26 3.32 12.56
C LYS A 225 -43.92 2.06 11.74
N GLY A 226 -43.15 1.15 12.34
CA GLY A 226 -42.65 -0.08 11.71
C GLY A 226 -41.24 0.01 11.13
N GLY A 227 -40.54 1.13 11.34
CA GLY A 227 -39.16 1.36 10.91
C GLY A 227 -38.29 1.93 12.02
N VAL A 228 -37.21 2.61 11.64
CA VAL A 228 -36.22 3.18 12.56
C VAL A 228 -36.78 4.42 13.26
N LYS A 229 -36.61 4.52 14.57
CA LYS A 229 -37.05 5.66 15.36
C LYS A 229 -36.01 6.78 15.44
N ILE A 230 -36.49 8.01 15.54
CA ILE A 230 -35.66 9.17 15.85
C ILE A 230 -35.30 9.14 17.33
N LEU A 231 -34.01 9.25 17.63
CA LEU A 231 -33.44 9.30 18.97
C LEU A 231 -33.28 10.75 19.45
N ASN A 232 -32.69 11.60 18.59
CA ASN A 232 -32.36 12.99 18.93
C ASN A 232 -32.54 13.92 17.73
N VAL A 233 -32.77 15.20 18.01
CA VAL A 233 -32.75 16.28 17.02
C VAL A 233 -31.82 17.37 17.53
N GLU A 234 -30.79 17.68 16.74
CA GLU A 234 -29.82 18.73 17.03
C GLU A 234 -29.94 19.84 15.98
N GLN A 235 -29.78 21.08 16.42
CA GLN A 235 -29.76 22.25 15.55
C GLN A 235 -28.46 23.00 15.78
N SER A 236 -27.91 23.63 14.73
CA SER A 236 -26.78 24.54 14.87
C SER A 236 -27.13 25.67 15.85
N GLU A 237 -26.31 25.87 16.87
CA GLU A 237 -26.57 26.83 17.97
C GLU A 237 -26.83 28.26 17.46
N LYS A 238 -26.14 28.66 16.38
CA LYS A 238 -26.26 29.97 15.74
C LYS A 238 -26.33 29.80 14.22
N PRO A 239 -26.98 30.74 13.50
CA PRO A 239 -26.84 30.83 12.06
C PRO A 239 -25.36 31.00 11.69
N PHE A 240 -24.93 30.37 10.61
CA PHE A 240 -23.57 30.48 10.09
C PHE A 240 -23.59 30.95 8.64
N LYS A 241 -22.52 31.62 8.20
CA LYS A 241 -22.36 31.99 6.79
C LYS A 241 -21.70 30.86 6.02
N HIS A 242 -22.30 30.53 4.88
CA HIS A 242 -21.74 29.66 3.86
C HIS A 242 -22.12 30.21 2.49
N LYS A 243 -21.17 30.29 1.55
CA LYS A 243 -21.37 30.88 0.21
C LYS A 243 -22.09 32.24 0.21
N LYS A 244 -21.74 33.10 1.16
CA LYS A 244 -22.29 34.46 1.35
C LYS A 244 -23.79 34.53 1.71
N VAL A 245 -24.41 33.43 2.11
CA VAL A 245 -25.78 33.41 2.65
C VAL A 245 -25.78 32.90 4.09
N LEU A 246 -26.79 33.28 4.87
CA LEU A 246 -27.01 32.74 6.22
C LEU A 246 -27.64 31.35 6.13
N ASN A 247 -27.10 30.42 6.91
CA ASN A 247 -27.50 29.04 6.94
C ASN A 247 -27.81 28.59 8.36
N ILE A 248 -28.68 27.58 8.45
CA ILE A 248 -28.99 26.84 9.66
C ILE A 248 -28.96 25.36 9.31
N ALA A 249 -28.40 24.54 10.19
CA ALA A 249 -28.36 23.09 10.01
C ALA A 249 -29.19 22.40 11.10
N VAL A 250 -29.91 21.35 10.70
CA VAL A 250 -30.70 20.50 11.60
C VAL A 250 -30.35 19.05 11.33
N SER A 251 -29.90 18.33 12.34
CA SER A 251 -29.56 16.91 12.28
C SER A 251 -30.54 16.07 13.11
N TYR A 252 -30.97 14.94 12.55
CA TYR A 252 -31.82 13.95 13.18
C TYR A 252 -30.99 12.67 13.36
N SER A 253 -30.78 12.25 14.60
CA SER A 253 -30.11 10.99 14.91
C SER A 253 -31.15 9.90 15.13
N PHE A 254 -30.88 8.71 14.60
CA PHE A 254 -31.76 7.55 14.67
C PHE A 254 -31.25 6.50 15.66
N GLU A 255 -32.14 5.66 16.18
CA GLU A 255 -31.81 4.62 17.18
C GLU A 255 -30.80 3.58 16.69
N ASP A 256 -30.61 3.45 15.37
CA ASP A 256 -29.65 2.54 14.76
C ASP A 256 -28.31 3.17 14.43
N GLY A 257 -28.09 4.43 14.83
CA GLY A 257 -26.87 5.20 14.58
C GLY A 257 -26.86 5.97 13.26
N GLN A 258 -27.88 5.83 12.41
CA GLN A 258 -27.99 6.64 11.21
C GLN A 258 -28.31 8.10 11.57
N SER A 259 -28.06 9.01 10.63
CA SER A 259 -28.49 10.41 10.74
C SER A 259 -29.05 10.98 9.44
N ILE A 260 -29.86 12.02 9.58
CA ILE A 260 -30.26 12.90 8.47
C ILE A 260 -29.93 14.32 8.85
N THR A 261 -29.10 15.00 8.05
CA THR A 261 -28.82 16.43 8.24
C THR A 261 -29.40 17.24 7.09
N ILE A 262 -30.20 18.26 7.42
CA ILE A 262 -30.80 19.19 6.46
C ILE A 262 -30.17 20.57 6.68
N LEU A 263 -29.60 21.11 5.60
CA LEU A 263 -29.06 22.47 5.56
C LEU A 263 -30.06 23.39 4.88
N PHE A 264 -30.46 24.41 5.63
CA PHE A 264 -31.32 25.48 5.18
C PHE A 264 -30.50 26.75 4.96
N HIS A 265 -30.86 27.52 3.96
CA HIS A 265 -30.32 28.87 3.76
C HIS A 265 -31.45 29.89 3.64
N HIS A 266 -31.13 31.11 4.05
CA HIS A 266 -31.92 32.28 3.71
C HIS A 266 -31.44 32.83 2.35
N PRO A 267 -32.33 33.05 1.36
CA PRO A 267 -31.91 33.41 0.00
C PRO A 267 -31.31 34.83 -0.12
N ASP A 268 -31.53 35.72 0.85
CA ASP A 268 -30.93 37.04 0.85
C ASP A 268 -29.45 36.99 1.27
N ARG A 269 -28.58 37.45 0.36
CA ARG A 269 -27.12 37.50 0.54
C ARG A 269 -26.67 38.65 1.43
N GLU A 270 -27.48 39.71 1.52
CA GLU A 270 -27.17 40.89 2.32
C GLU A 270 -27.74 40.80 3.74
N ALA A 271 -28.56 39.77 4.02
CA ALA A 271 -29.11 39.53 5.33
C ALA A 271 -28.00 39.33 6.37
N LYS A 272 -28.06 40.15 7.42
CA LYS A 272 -27.17 40.05 8.59
C LYS A 272 -27.75 39.15 9.68
N LYS A 273 -29.05 38.86 9.62
CA LYS A 273 -29.79 38.01 10.55
C LYS A 273 -30.94 37.31 9.83
N ILE A 274 -31.44 36.23 10.42
CA ILE A 274 -32.66 35.54 9.98
C ILE A 274 -33.80 35.99 10.89
N ALA A 275 -34.79 36.68 10.33
CA ALA A 275 -35.99 37.12 11.04
C ALA A 275 -37.04 35.99 11.11
N PRO A 276 -37.97 36.04 12.09
CA PRO A 276 -38.99 34.98 12.26
C PRO A 276 -39.91 34.75 11.06
N GLN A 277 -40.14 35.78 10.24
CA GLN A 277 -40.96 35.72 9.03
C GLN A 277 -40.17 35.32 7.77
N ASP A 278 -38.86 35.10 7.89
CA ASP A 278 -38.02 34.80 6.75
C ASP A 278 -38.26 33.39 6.24
N THR A 279 -38.29 33.26 4.91
CA THR A 279 -38.39 31.95 4.26
C THR A 279 -37.01 31.31 4.20
N LEU A 280 -36.93 30.06 4.65
CA LEU A 280 -35.74 29.22 4.57
C LEU A 280 -35.93 28.16 3.50
N ILE A 281 -34.86 27.92 2.72
CA ILE A 281 -34.86 26.95 1.62
C ILE A 281 -33.82 25.89 1.93
N SER A 282 -34.24 24.62 1.98
CA SER A 282 -33.32 23.49 2.08
C SER A 282 -32.56 23.35 0.76
N TRP A 283 -31.23 23.34 0.83
CA TRP A 283 -30.37 23.21 -0.37
C TRP A 283 -29.52 21.94 -0.35
N LYS A 284 -29.34 21.33 0.82
CA LYS A 284 -28.58 20.09 0.97
C LYS A 284 -29.17 19.23 2.07
N ILE A 285 -29.34 17.95 1.76
CA ILE A 285 -29.87 16.92 2.64
C ILE A 285 -28.89 15.75 2.60
N LEU A 286 -28.29 15.47 3.74
CA LEU A 286 -27.34 14.40 3.94
C LEU A 286 -28.02 13.24 4.66
N MET A 287 -27.78 12.01 4.20
CA MET A 287 -27.98 10.81 5.01
C MET A 287 -26.61 10.31 5.42
N ASN A 288 -26.37 10.29 6.73
CA ASN A 288 -25.04 10.14 7.28
C ASN A 288 -24.10 11.20 6.68
N SER A 289 -23.08 10.78 5.93
CA SER A 289 -22.13 11.69 5.26
C SER A 289 -22.39 11.84 3.75
N ARG A 290 -23.44 11.21 3.20
CA ARG A 290 -23.75 11.25 1.77
C ARG A 290 -24.86 12.24 1.45
N ASP A 291 -24.64 13.09 0.45
CA ASP A 291 -25.69 13.95 -0.11
C ASP A 291 -26.72 13.12 -0.89
N ILE A 292 -27.98 13.21 -0.46
CA ILE A 292 -29.13 12.53 -1.06
C ILE A 292 -30.15 13.50 -1.64
N THR A 293 -29.82 14.81 -1.71
CA THR A 293 -30.77 15.86 -2.11
C THR A 293 -31.39 15.57 -3.47
N GLY A 294 -30.58 15.27 -4.48
CA GLY A 294 -31.08 14.93 -5.82
C GLY A 294 -31.85 13.61 -5.88
N ALA A 295 -31.71 12.73 -4.89
CA ALA A 295 -32.44 11.47 -4.85
C ALA A 295 -33.87 11.63 -4.30
N ILE A 296 -34.06 12.52 -3.33
CA ILE A 296 -35.38 12.81 -2.73
C ILE A 296 -36.07 14.02 -3.37
N GLN A 297 -35.30 14.92 -3.98
CA GLN A 297 -35.74 16.11 -4.72
C GLN A 297 -35.00 16.19 -6.06
N PRO A 298 -35.38 15.36 -7.05
CA PRO A 298 -34.77 15.38 -8.39
C PRO A 298 -35.05 16.70 -9.13
N ASN A 299 -36.27 17.25 -8.96
CA ASN A 299 -36.67 18.54 -9.54
C ASN A 299 -36.29 19.68 -8.60
N GLN A 300 -35.02 20.09 -8.65
CA GLN A 300 -34.50 21.21 -7.88
C GLN A 300 -35.28 22.49 -8.23
N GLY A 301 -35.81 23.17 -7.21
CA GLY A 301 -36.59 24.41 -7.38
C GLY A 301 -38.11 24.23 -7.45
N GLU A 302 -38.64 23.00 -7.59
CA GLU A 302 -40.06 22.75 -7.38
C GLU A 302 -40.34 22.64 -5.87
N GLY A 303 -41.30 23.42 -5.37
CA GLY A 303 -41.69 23.40 -3.97
C GLY A 303 -42.28 22.04 -3.59
N ILE A 304 -41.58 21.27 -2.75
CA ILE A 304 -42.09 20.00 -2.21
C ILE A 304 -42.74 20.26 -0.85
N ALA A 305 -43.94 19.71 -0.66
CA ALA A 305 -44.60 19.74 0.63
C ALA A 305 -43.78 18.96 1.68
N MET A 306 -43.56 19.58 2.84
CA MET A 306 -42.70 19.02 3.88
C MET A 306 -43.06 17.58 4.33
N PRO A 307 -44.36 17.21 4.44
CA PRO A 307 -44.73 15.82 4.74
C PRO A 307 -44.29 14.82 3.67
N VAL A 308 -44.28 15.22 2.40
CA VAL A 308 -43.82 14.40 1.29
C VAL A 308 -42.31 14.20 1.37
N LEU A 309 -41.55 15.27 1.62
CA LEU A 309 -40.11 15.20 1.81
C LEU A 309 -39.73 14.28 2.98
N ALA A 310 -40.38 14.46 4.14
CA ALA A 310 -40.21 13.60 5.31
C ALA A 310 -40.48 12.13 4.99
N GLY A 311 -41.56 11.85 4.24
CA GLY A 311 -41.90 10.49 3.81
C GLY A 311 -40.82 9.86 2.93
N ARG A 312 -40.28 10.61 1.96
CA ARG A 312 -39.18 10.15 1.09
C ARG A 312 -37.91 9.86 1.89
N ILE A 313 -37.53 10.77 2.80
CA ILE A 313 -36.39 10.59 3.71
C ILE A 313 -36.55 9.31 4.53
N MET A 314 -37.69 9.12 5.21
CA MET A 314 -37.91 7.96 6.05
C MET A 314 -37.90 6.64 5.26
N LYS A 315 -38.37 6.63 4.01
CA LYS A 315 -38.25 5.45 3.14
C LYS A 315 -36.79 5.07 2.90
N LEU A 316 -35.92 6.04 2.64
CA LEU A 316 -34.48 5.78 2.46
C LEU A 316 -33.81 5.33 3.75
N VAL A 317 -34.04 6.02 4.88
CA VAL A 317 -33.46 5.64 6.19
C VAL A 317 -33.85 4.20 6.58
N ASN A 318 -35.13 3.85 6.44
CA ASN A 318 -35.61 2.51 6.73
C ASN A 318 -34.97 1.46 5.81
N GLN A 319 -34.81 1.79 4.53
CA GLN A 319 -34.20 0.88 3.55
C GLN A 319 -32.70 0.66 3.80
N ASN A 320 -31.98 1.67 4.31
CA ASN A 320 -30.55 1.59 4.59
C ASN A 320 -30.22 0.90 5.94
N SER A 321 -31.14 0.95 6.90
CA SER A 321 -30.95 0.50 8.30
C SER A 321 -30.28 -0.87 8.45
N ALA A 322 -30.82 -1.91 7.81
CA ALA A 322 -30.30 -3.27 7.96
C ALA A 322 -28.86 -3.44 7.42
N ARG A 323 -28.48 -2.66 6.41
CA ARG A 323 -27.10 -2.66 5.90
C ARG A 323 -26.20 -1.85 6.82
N PHE A 324 -26.65 -0.66 7.24
CA PHE A 324 -25.94 0.20 8.17
C PHE A 324 -25.55 -0.55 9.45
N LYS A 325 -26.51 -1.18 10.14
CA LYS A 325 -26.26 -1.98 11.35
C LYS A 325 -25.21 -3.08 11.14
N ARG A 326 -25.31 -3.83 10.04
CA ARG A 326 -24.34 -4.89 9.71
C ARG A 326 -22.95 -4.32 9.45
N THR A 327 -22.87 -3.20 8.74
CA THR A 327 -21.59 -2.54 8.47
C THR A 327 -20.96 -1.98 9.75
N GLN A 328 -21.72 -1.34 10.64
CA GLN A 328 -21.17 -0.87 11.91
C GLN A 328 -20.74 -2.02 12.82
N ALA A 329 -21.53 -3.09 12.91
CA ALA A 329 -21.14 -4.28 13.67
C ALA A 329 -19.81 -4.86 13.14
N LYS A 330 -19.64 -4.94 11.81
CA LYS A 330 -18.40 -5.42 11.21
C LYS A 330 -17.23 -4.46 11.42
N LYS A 331 -17.48 -3.14 11.36
CA LYS A 331 -16.46 -2.13 11.63
C LYS A 331 -15.98 -2.22 13.08
N ALA A 332 -16.89 -2.37 14.05
CA ALA A 332 -16.56 -2.57 15.45
C ALA A 332 -15.73 -3.86 15.67
N GLU A 333 -16.13 -4.97 15.05
CA GLU A 333 -15.36 -6.24 15.08
C GLU A 333 -13.94 -6.04 14.52
N ASN A 334 -13.80 -5.35 13.39
CA ASN A 334 -12.51 -5.09 12.77
C ASN A 334 -11.63 -4.17 13.64
N VAL A 335 -12.20 -3.12 14.24
CA VAL A 335 -11.49 -2.22 15.16
C VAL A 335 -10.99 -2.99 16.38
N GLN A 336 -11.82 -3.85 16.95
CA GLN A 336 -11.41 -4.71 18.07
C GLN A 336 -10.28 -5.67 17.65
N ALA A 337 -10.40 -6.34 16.50
CA ALA A 337 -9.35 -7.23 16.00
C ALA A 337 -8.02 -6.50 15.75
N LEU A 338 -8.09 -5.23 15.30
CA LEU A 338 -6.92 -4.38 15.08
C LEU A 338 -6.26 -4.02 16.43
N ALA A 339 -7.04 -3.59 17.42
CA ALA A 339 -6.55 -3.32 18.77
C ALA A 339 -5.93 -4.56 19.43
N ASP A 340 -6.55 -5.73 19.28
CA ASP A 340 -6.02 -7.00 19.79
C ASP A 340 -4.70 -7.38 19.08
N ALA A 341 -4.57 -7.09 17.79
CA ALA A 341 -3.34 -7.34 17.04
C ALA A 341 -2.22 -6.38 17.43
N GLU A 342 -2.53 -5.10 17.65
CA GLU A 342 -1.60 -4.08 18.16
C GLU A 342 -1.07 -4.47 19.54
N GLN A 343 -1.95 -4.91 20.44
CA GLN A 343 -1.54 -5.39 21.77
C GLN A 343 -0.61 -6.60 21.68
N ARG A 344 -0.91 -7.58 20.81
CA ARG A 344 -0.01 -8.73 20.59
C ARG A 344 1.34 -8.33 20.01
N LEU A 345 1.39 -7.27 19.21
CA LEU A 345 2.64 -6.74 18.67
C LEU A 345 3.49 -6.15 19.79
N LEU A 346 2.87 -5.40 20.69
CA LEU A 346 3.52 -4.81 21.87
C LEU A 346 4.02 -5.90 22.82
N ASP A 347 3.18 -6.89 23.16
CA ASP A 347 3.57 -8.01 24.03
C ASP A 347 4.76 -8.80 23.44
N LYS A 348 4.79 -8.98 22.12
CA LYS A 348 5.92 -9.63 21.42
C LYS A 348 7.18 -8.77 21.42
N GLN A 349 7.06 -7.45 21.29
CA GLN A 349 8.20 -6.54 21.40
C GLN A 349 8.80 -6.58 22.81
N ASP A 350 7.98 -6.58 23.85
CA ASP A 350 8.43 -6.71 25.24
C ASP A 350 9.11 -8.06 25.49
N THR A 351 8.52 -9.15 24.98
CA THR A 351 9.12 -10.49 25.08
C THR A 351 10.47 -10.55 24.37
N LYS A 352 10.59 -9.93 23.19
CA LYS A 352 11.85 -9.85 22.45
C LYS A 352 12.91 -9.09 23.25
N ALA A 353 12.57 -7.94 23.82
CA ALA A 353 13.49 -7.17 24.65
C ALA A 353 13.95 -7.94 25.91
N ALA A 354 13.04 -8.68 26.55
CA ALA A 354 13.38 -9.52 27.70
C ALA A 354 14.35 -10.64 27.33
N LEU A 355 14.10 -11.33 26.21
CA LEU A 355 14.99 -12.39 25.71
C LEU A 355 16.37 -11.83 25.31
N GLU A 356 16.42 -10.64 24.69
CA GLU A 356 17.69 -9.97 24.37
C GLU A 356 18.48 -9.64 25.64
N ALA A 357 17.82 -9.18 26.70
CA ALA A 357 18.45 -8.91 27.99
C ALA A 357 18.94 -10.20 28.67
N GLU A 358 18.18 -11.30 28.59
CA GLU A 358 18.58 -12.60 29.10
C GLU A 358 19.79 -13.16 28.35
N ILE A 359 19.80 -13.08 27.02
CA ILE A 359 20.93 -13.47 26.18
C ILE A 359 22.19 -12.69 26.58
N GLN A 360 22.08 -11.36 26.75
CA GLN A 360 23.20 -10.54 27.21
C GLN A 360 23.67 -10.92 28.63
N GLY A 361 22.75 -11.22 29.53
CA GLY A 361 23.09 -11.70 30.88
C GLY A 361 23.86 -13.03 30.86
N LEU A 362 23.41 -13.99 30.03
CA LEU A 362 24.07 -15.28 29.85
C LEU A 362 25.45 -15.14 29.20
N LEU A 363 25.61 -14.24 28.22
CA LEU A 363 26.91 -13.93 27.62
C LEU A 363 27.90 -13.41 28.67
N ASN A 364 27.49 -12.47 29.52
CA ASN A 364 28.35 -11.96 30.59
C ASN A 364 28.77 -13.05 31.60
N GLN A 365 27.84 -13.92 31.99
CA GLN A 365 28.15 -15.06 32.87
C GLN A 365 29.14 -16.04 32.23
N LEU A 366 29.01 -16.25 30.92
CA LEU A 366 29.91 -17.12 30.16
C LEU A 366 31.33 -16.54 30.12
N ASP A 367 31.46 -15.23 29.93
CA ASP A 367 32.74 -14.50 29.94
C ASP A 367 33.39 -14.52 31.34
N GLU A 368 32.62 -14.32 32.41
CA GLU A 368 33.10 -14.41 33.79
C GLU A 368 33.63 -15.82 34.12
N HIS A 369 32.88 -16.86 33.75
CA HIS A 369 33.28 -18.24 34.00
C HIS A 369 34.52 -18.65 33.18
N GLN A 370 34.65 -18.17 31.93
CA GLN A 370 35.85 -18.38 31.13
C GLN A 370 37.07 -17.69 31.75
N THR A 371 36.92 -16.45 32.23
CA THR A 371 37.99 -15.69 32.89
C THR A 371 38.48 -16.42 34.14
N GLN A 372 37.55 -16.88 34.99
CA GLN A 372 37.88 -17.67 36.19
C GLN A 372 38.58 -18.99 35.85
N GLN A 373 38.16 -19.70 34.79
CA GLN A 373 38.85 -20.91 34.34
C GLN A 373 40.27 -20.63 33.82
N LEU A 374 40.48 -19.52 33.11
CA LEU A 374 41.80 -19.10 32.64
C LEU A 374 42.73 -18.75 33.81
N GLU A 375 42.23 -18.06 34.82
CA GLU A 375 42.98 -17.75 36.04
C GLU A 375 43.37 -19.00 36.82
N GLN A 376 42.46 -19.98 36.94
CA GLN A 376 42.75 -21.27 37.57
C GLN A 376 43.79 -22.08 36.77
N GLN A 377 43.69 -22.12 35.44
CA GLN A 377 44.68 -22.82 34.59
C GLN A 377 46.06 -22.15 34.63
N ASN A 378 46.11 -20.82 34.72
CA ASN A 378 47.37 -20.09 34.85
C ASN A 378 48.03 -20.30 36.23
N ALA A 379 47.23 -20.40 37.31
CA ALA A 379 47.73 -20.72 38.65
C ALA A 379 48.27 -22.16 38.74
N GLU A 380 47.62 -23.12 38.08
CA GLU A 380 48.09 -24.52 37.99
C GLU A 380 49.37 -24.65 37.15
N GLN A 381 49.51 -23.89 36.05
CA GLN A 381 50.73 -23.86 35.22
C GLN A 381 51.90 -23.16 35.92
N ALA A 382 51.65 -22.11 36.69
CA ALA A 382 52.69 -21.47 37.51
C ALA A 382 53.24 -22.45 38.57
N SER A 383 52.38 -23.31 39.12
CA SER A 383 52.76 -24.35 40.09
C SER A 383 53.55 -25.52 39.47
N GLN A 384 53.41 -25.76 38.16
CA GLN A 384 54.12 -26.82 37.43
C GLN A 384 55.48 -26.35 36.86
N ASN A 385 55.62 -25.05 36.55
CA ASN A 385 56.86 -24.48 35.99
C ASN A 385 58.00 -24.28 37.00
N GLU A 386 57.76 -24.37 38.31
CA GLU A 386 58.85 -24.37 39.31
C GLU A 386 59.65 -25.69 39.36
N ASN A 387 59.23 -26.76 38.68
CA ASN A 387 59.85 -28.10 38.81
C ASN A 387 60.62 -28.61 37.58
N ALA A 388 60.76 -27.87 36.48
CA ALA A 388 61.39 -28.39 35.27
C ALA A 388 62.28 -27.37 34.53
N ALA A 389 63.48 -27.14 35.06
CA ALA A 389 64.57 -26.51 34.32
C ALA A 389 65.76 -27.48 34.21
N LYS A 390 65.93 -28.11 33.02
CA LYS A 390 67.20 -28.60 32.43
C LYS A 390 66.99 -29.06 30.97
N GLU A 391 67.67 -28.35 30.06
CA GLU A 391 68.10 -28.56 28.65
C GLU A 391 68.06 -29.96 27.95
N PRO A 392 68.32 -30.08 26.61
CA PRO A 392 68.42 -29.08 25.52
C PRO A 392 67.71 -29.45 24.18
N GLU A 393 67.89 -28.57 23.20
CA GLU A 393 67.37 -28.46 21.82
C GLU A 393 67.46 -29.69 20.88
N GLY A 394 66.48 -29.79 19.96
CA GLY A 394 66.53 -30.63 18.76
C GLY A 394 65.69 -30.05 17.61
N LYS A 395 66.33 -29.81 16.46
CA LYS A 395 65.74 -29.33 15.19
C LYS A 395 64.67 -30.32 14.65
N PRO A 396 63.52 -29.88 14.11
CA PRO A 396 62.56 -30.80 13.50
C PRO A 396 62.88 -31.14 12.04
N GLN A 397 62.87 -32.44 11.74
CA GLN A 397 62.82 -33.03 10.40
C GLN A 397 61.40 -32.94 9.80
N PRO A 398 61.23 -32.94 8.46
CA PRO A 398 59.92 -32.85 7.82
C PRO A 398 59.17 -34.18 7.92
N LEU A 399 57.91 -34.12 8.35
CA LEU A 399 56.98 -35.25 8.44
C LEU A 399 56.51 -35.71 7.04
N PRO A 400 56.21 -37.02 6.83
CA PRO A 400 55.71 -37.54 5.57
C PRO A 400 54.31 -36.98 5.21
N PRO A 401 53.91 -36.95 3.93
CA PRO A 401 52.63 -36.40 3.50
C PRO A 401 51.47 -37.22 4.08
N LYS A 402 50.56 -36.56 4.80
CA LYS A 402 49.35 -37.16 5.35
C LYS A 402 48.38 -37.45 4.21
N THR A 403 48.01 -38.73 4.03
CA THR A 403 46.86 -39.14 3.22
C THR A 403 45.58 -38.92 4.03
N TYR A 404 44.56 -38.33 3.40
CA TYR A 404 43.26 -38.05 4.03
C TYR A 404 42.18 -38.95 3.39
N PRO A 405 41.14 -39.35 4.14
CA PRO A 405 39.98 -40.04 3.59
C PRO A 405 39.20 -39.14 2.62
N PRO A 406 38.39 -39.75 1.72
CA PRO A 406 37.49 -39.00 0.84
C PRO A 406 36.54 -38.09 1.63
N ILE A 407 36.24 -36.94 1.06
CA ILE A 407 35.31 -35.95 1.61
C ILE A 407 33.87 -36.48 1.47
N GLU A 408 33.04 -36.24 2.47
CA GLU A 408 31.61 -36.58 2.47
C GLU A 408 30.78 -35.30 2.26
N ASP A 409 29.86 -35.34 1.30
CA ASP A 409 28.85 -34.28 1.08
C ASP A 409 27.65 -34.54 2.00
N LEU A 410 27.36 -33.59 2.88
CA LEU A 410 26.27 -33.67 3.85
C LEU A 410 24.97 -33.04 3.34
N GLY A 411 24.97 -32.43 2.15
CA GLY A 411 23.86 -31.66 1.60
C GLY A 411 23.84 -30.20 2.08
N GLU A 412 23.03 -29.37 1.41
CA GLU A 412 22.85 -27.93 1.71
C GLU A 412 24.17 -27.12 1.76
N GLY A 413 25.19 -27.55 1.01
CA GLY A 413 26.49 -26.87 0.93
C GLY A 413 27.45 -27.17 2.08
N TYR A 414 27.17 -28.20 2.89
CA TYR A 414 28.05 -28.65 3.98
C TYR A 414 28.91 -29.86 3.55
N TYR A 415 30.22 -29.74 3.73
CA TYR A 415 31.20 -30.76 3.38
C TYR A 415 32.02 -31.21 4.58
N GLN A 416 32.17 -32.52 4.76
CA GLN A 416 32.90 -33.09 5.89
C GLN A 416 34.19 -33.79 5.44
N ALA A 417 35.32 -33.39 6.01
CA ALA A 417 36.61 -34.05 5.81
C ALA A 417 37.16 -34.61 7.13
N PHE A 418 37.79 -35.78 7.07
CA PHE A 418 38.30 -36.46 8.25
C PHE A 418 39.81 -36.25 8.42
N LYS A 419 40.25 -36.06 9.67
CA LYS A 419 41.66 -35.80 9.98
C LYS A 419 42.55 -37.05 9.87
N ASN A 420 41.94 -38.23 9.86
CA ASN A 420 42.59 -39.53 9.79
C ASN A 420 41.61 -40.62 9.30
N ASP A 421 42.15 -41.77 8.87
CA ASP A 421 41.39 -42.93 8.36
C ASP A 421 40.41 -43.55 9.36
N LYS A 422 40.56 -43.26 10.66
CA LYS A 422 39.64 -43.76 11.69
C LYS A 422 38.32 -42.97 11.72
N LYS A 423 38.22 -41.85 10.99
CA LYS A 423 37.04 -40.98 10.91
C LYS A 423 36.52 -40.48 12.27
N ILE A 424 37.39 -40.40 13.27
CA ILE A 424 37.03 -39.99 14.64
C ILE A 424 36.95 -38.46 14.76
N ASP A 425 37.91 -37.77 14.15
CA ASP A 425 37.96 -36.31 14.12
C ASP A 425 37.61 -35.83 12.72
N SER A 426 36.65 -34.92 12.62
CA SER A 426 36.27 -34.29 11.35
C SER A 426 36.33 -32.77 11.41
N TRP A 427 36.46 -32.18 10.23
CA TRP A 427 36.19 -30.79 9.95
C TRP A 427 34.95 -30.70 9.07
N THR A 428 34.11 -29.70 9.30
CA THR A 428 32.96 -29.38 8.47
C THR A 428 33.19 -28.01 7.87
N ALA A 429 33.15 -27.93 6.54
CA ALA A 429 33.30 -26.71 5.77
C ALA A 429 31.97 -26.37 5.10
N HIS A 430 31.55 -25.12 5.16
CA HIS A 430 30.44 -24.58 4.39
C HIS A 430 30.69 -23.11 4.11
N VAL A 431 29.96 -22.53 3.17
CA VAL A 431 30.04 -21.09 2.95
C VAL A 431 29.01 -20.39 3.82
N ASN A 432 29.45 -19.43 4.64
CA ASN A 432 28.56 -18.68 5.51
C ASN A 432 27.78 -17.59 4.74
N THR A 433 26.85 -16.91 5.42
CA THR A 433 26.02 -15.84 4.83
C THR A 433 26.81 -14.64 4.30
N SER A 434 28.06 -14.47 4.75
CA SER A 434 28.98 -13.41 4.30
C SER A 434 29.84 -13.83 3.11
N GLY A 435 29.68 -15.06 2.61
CA GLY A 435 30.43 -15.59 1.47
C GLY A 435 31.78 -16.21 1.77
N GLU A 436 32.18 -16.23 3.05
CA GLU A 436 33.43 -16.81 3.49
C GLU A 436 33.27 -18.30 3.78
N TRP A 437 34.29 -19.09 3.44
CA TRP A 437 34.38 -20.49 3.84
C TRP A 437 34.58 -20.58 5.35
N GLU A 438 33.59 -21.10 6.04
CA GLU A 438 33.62 -21.38 7.46
C GLU A 438 33.96 -22.85 7.71
N VAL A 439 35.12 -23.09 8.34
CA VAL A 439 35.56 -24.43 8.75
C VAL A 439 35.44 -24.58 10.25
N SER A 440 34.58 -25.49 10.69
CA SER A 440 34.43 -25.91 12.09
C SER A 440 35.04 -27.30 12.30
N ALA A 441 35.54 -27.58 13.51
CA ALA A 441 36.11 -28.88 13.86
C ALA A 441 35.23 -29.61 14.88
N ASN A 442 34.86 -30.86 14.60
CA ASN A 442 34.08 -31.69 15.52
C ASN A 442 34.95 -32.37 16.60
N ASN A 443 36.10 -31.77 16.99
CA ASN A 443 36.92 -32.39 18.03
C ASN A 443 36.29 -32.15 19.41
N ALA A 444 35.39 -33.06 19.76
CA ALA A 444 34.77 -33.25 21.04
C ALA A 444 35.70 -33.97 22.04
N GLN A 445 37.00 -33.72 22.08
CA GLN A 445 37.84 -33.99 23.26
C GLN A 445 38.95 -32.94 23.45
N SER A 446 38.76 -32.12 24.49
CA SER A 446 39.76 -31.46 25.35
C SER A 446 41.03 -30.89 24.70
N ARG A 447 41.23 -29.57 24.89
CA ARG A 447 42.45 -28.73 24.72
C ARG A 447 42.47 -27.73 23.54
N ALA A 448 41.69 -27.93 22.46
CA ALA A 448 41.73 -27.01 21.31
C ALA A 448 40.79 -25.78 21.44
N TRP A 449 39.69 -25.88 22.20
CA TRP A 449 38.76 -24.75 22.38
C TRP A 449 39.38 -23.61 23.20
N ASN A 450 40.20 -23.94 24.23
CA ASN A 450 40.86 -22.96 25.11
C ASN A 450 41.97 -22.10 24.45
N ARG A 451 42.28 -22.31 23.16
CA ARG A 451 43.29 -21.52 22.41
C ARG A 451 42.75 -20.92 21.11
N GLY A 452 41.43 -20.87 20.91
CA GLY A 452 40.83 -20.33 19.68
C GLY A 452 40.99 -21.25 18.45
N PHE A 453 41.20 -22.55 18.65
CA PHE A 453 41.26 -23.54 17.56
C PHE A 453 39.95 -24.31 17.35
N GLY A 454 38.95 -24.05 18.19
CA GLY A 454 37.59 -24.55 18.03
C GLY A 454 36.59 -23.54 17.45
N ALA A 455 36.90 -22.24 17.56
CA ALA A 455 36.14 -21.21 16.87
C ALA A 455 36.18 -21.46 15.36
N PRO A 456 35.04 -21.32 14.65
CA PRO A 456 35.02 -21.47 13.21
C PRO A 456 36.03 -20.53 12.57
N ARG A 457 36.78 -21.05 11.60
CA ARG A 457 37.75 -20.24 10.85
C ARG A 457 37.16 -19.85 9.52
N PHE A 458 37.26 -18.57 9.22
CA PHE A 458 36.74 -17.97 7.99
C PHE A 458 37.87 -17.77 6.97
N PHE A 459 37.58 -18.10 5.72
CA PHE A 459 38.50 -17.95 4.61
C PHE A 459 37.78 -17.34 3.41
N ASN A 460 38.35 -16.29 2.83
CA ASN A 460 37.72 -15.58 1.72
C ASN A 460 37.78 -16.37 0.40
N THR A 461 38.67 -17.37 0.29
CA THR A 461 38.75 -18.25 -0.89
C THR A 461 38.97 -19.71 -0.50
N ILE A 462 38.53 -20.63 -1.37
CA ILE A 462 38.69 -22.07 -1.18
C ILE A 462 40.18 -22.48 -1.17
N GLU A 463 41.04 -21.81 -1.95
CA GLU A 463 42.48 -22.08 -1.97
C GLU A 463 43.13 -21.70 -0.64
N ALA A 464 42.71 -20.57 -0.05
CA ALA A 464 43.18 -20.14 1.27
C ALA A 464 42.75 -21.12 2.38
N MET A 465 41.54 -21.68 2.25
CA MET A 465 41.04 -22.73 3.13
C MET A 465 41.86 -24.02 2.98
N ILE A 466 42.05 -24.53 1.77
CA ILE A 466 42.79 -25.78 1.49
C ILE A 466 44.25 -25.66 1.93
N ALA A 467 44.86 -24.49 1.78
CA ALA A 467 46.22 -24.23 2.27
C ALA A 467 46.35 -24.42 3.80
N LYS A 468 45.28 -24.21 4.57
CA LYS A 468 45.23 -24.46 6.02
C LYS A 468 44.67 -25.83 6.38
N TYR A 469 43.78 -26.38 5.55
CA TYR A 469 43.12 -27.66 5.73
C TYR A 469 43.27 -28.55 4.48
N PRO A 470 44.43 -29.20 4.30
CA PRO A 470 44.71 -30.01 3.10
C PRO A 470 43.78 -31.22 2.94
N ALA A 471 43.02 -31.59 3.97
CA ALA A 471 42.01 -32.65 3.88
C ALA A 471 40.84 -32.31 2.95
N PHE A 472 40.65 -31.03 2.61
CA PHE A 472 39.66 -30.57 1.63
C PHE A 472 40.25 -30.43 0.22
N ALA A 473 41.41 -31.02 -0.09
CA ALA A 473 42.06 -30.87 -1.39
C ALA A 473 41.23 -31.41 -2.57
N GLU A 474 40.36 -32.40 -2.34
CA GLU A 474 39.45 -32.98 -3.34
C GLU A 474 38.13 -32.20 -3.49
N LEU A 475 37.88 -31.20 -2.62
CA LEU A 475 36.64 -30.42 -2.61
C LEU A 475 36.41 -29.61 -3.90
N PRO A 476 37.42 -28.99 -4.53
CA PRO A 476 37.22 -28.31 -5.82
C PRO A 476 36.75 -29.25 -6.93
N GLU A 477 37.30 -30.48 -7.00
CA GLU A 477 36.87 -31.49 -7.98
C GLU A 477 35.45 -32.00 -7.69
N MET A 478 35.05 -32.08 -6.41
CA MET A 478 33.67 -32.39 -6.03
C MET A 478 32.69 -31.27 -6.43
N LEU A 479 33.07 -30.01 -6.25
CA LEU A 479 32.28 -28.85 -6.68
C LEU A 479 32.15 -28.79 -8.22
N ASP A 480 33.20 -29.15 -8.94
CA ASP A 480 33.18 -29.24 -10.41
C ASP A 480 32.38 -30.46 -10.92
N THR A 481 32.36 -31.58 -10.19
CA THR A 481 31.59 -32.77 -10.57
C THR A 481 30.10 -32.70 -10.22
N SER A 482 29.70 -31.91 -9.21
CA SER A 482 28.30 -31.49 -9.04
C SER A 482 27.78 -30.63 -10.20
N ASN A 483 28.69 -30.03 -10.98
CA ASN A 483 28.37 -29.31 -12.22
C ASN A 483 28.44 -30.17 -13.50
N ALA A 484 28.71 -31.49 -13.37
CA ALA A 484 28.83 -32.40 -14.50
C ALA A 484 27.98 -33.67 -14.31
N GLY A 485 26.65 -33.49 -14.24
CA GLY A 485 25.65 -34.56 -14.26
C GLY A 485 24.47 -34.20 -15.16
N GLU A 486 24.45 -34.80 -16.35
CA GLU A 486 23.43 -34.84 -17.42
C GLU A 486 22.11 -34.03 -17.26
N GLY A 487 21.96 -32.98 -18.08
CA GLY A 487 20.71 -32.68 -18.78
C GLY A 487 19.78 -31.61 -18.18
N GLY A 488 20.12 -30.32 -18.34
CA GLY A 488 19.19 -29.20 -18.16
C GLY A 488 19.87 -27.88 -17.82
N THR A 489 20.33 -27.14 -18.83
CA THR A 489 20.97 -25.82 -18.68
C THR A 489 19.96 -24.79 -18.15
N GLY A 490 20.02 -24.42 -16.87
CA GLY A 490 19.18 -23.35 -16.32
C GLY A 490 19.21 -23.12 -14.80
N ASN A 491 19.60 -24.09 -13.96
CA ASN A 491 19.46 -23.95 -12.50
C ASN A 491 20.74 -23.55 -11.73
N SER A 492 21.93 -24.04 -12.08
CA SER A 492 23.14 -23.82 -11.26
C SER A 492 23.67 -22.40 -11.36
N ASP A 493 23.68 -21.81 -12.56
CA ASP A 493 24.16 -20.45 -12.80
C ASP A 493 23.32 -19.40 -12.04
N ASP A 494 22.03 -19.69 -11.87
CA ASP A 494 21.09 -18.84 -11.15
C ASP A 494 21.31 -18.93 -9.65
N ALA A 495 21.47 -20.14 -9.13
CA ALA A 495 21.83 -20.36 -7.74
C ALA A 495 23.16 -19.67 -7.38
N ASP A 496 24.15 -19.76 -8.26
CA ASP A 496 25.45 -19.10 -8.10
C ASP A 496 25.32 -17.57 -8.12
N TYR A 497 24.49 -17.03 -9.01
CA TYR A 497 24.26 -15.58 -9.09
C TYR A 497 23.50 -15.04 -7.88
N LEU A 498 22.44 -15.73 -7.43
CA LEU A 498 21.68 -15.38 -6.23
C LEU A 498 22.58 -15.42 -4.99
N ASN A 499 23.45 -16.42 -4.88
CA ASN A 499 24.43 -16.50 -3.80
C ASN A 499 25.43 -15.34 -3.83
N LYS A 500 25.92 -14.92 -5.01
CA LYS A 500 26.80 -13.75 -5.12
C LYS A 500 26.10 -12.46 -4.65
N ILE A 501 24.80 -12.31 -4.93
CA ILE A 501 24.00 -11.17 -4.43
C ILE A 501 23.88 -11.21 -2.91
N ILE A 502 23.56 -12.37 -2.33
CA ILE A 502 23.42 -12.53 -0.88
C ILE A 502 24.73 -12.17 -0.16
N LYS A 503 25.87 -12.60 -0.73
CA LYS A 503 27.22 -12.40 -0.17
C LYS A 503 27.80 -11.02 -0.40
N GLY A 504 27.14 -10.18 -1.19
CA GLY A 504 27.64 -8.86 -1.50
C GLY A 504 28.77 -8.83 -2.55
N GLU A 505 28.97 -9.92 -3.29
CA GLU A 505 30.09 -10.07 -4.25
C GLU A 505 29.78 -9.49 -5.64
N VAL A 506 28.53 -9.09 -5.88
CA VAL A 506 28.11 -8.41 -7.11
C VAL A 506 28.36 -6.91 -6.98
N ASP A 507 28.70 -6.26 -8.10
CA ASP A 507 28.85 -4.80 -8.14
C ASP A 507 27.48 -4.10 -8.04
N PHE A 508 27.04 -3.79 -6.82
CA PHE A 508 25.76 -3.13 -6.55
C PHE A 508 25.66 -1.69 -7.07
N THR A 509 26.74 -1.11 -7.59
CA THR A 509 26.64 0.17 -8.31
C THR A 509 25.92 0.00 -9.65
N LYS A 510 25.76 -1.24 -10.12
CA LYS A 510 25.03 -1.63 -11.33
C LYS A 510 23.64 -2.19 -11.03
N ALA A 511 22.88 -1.47 -10.20
CA ALA A 511 21.52 -1.82 -9.76
C ALA A 511 20.62 -2.39 -10.89
N ASN A 512 20.59 -1.74 -12.05
CA ASN A 512 19.78 -2.17 -13.19
C ASN A 512 20.19 -3.53 -13.77
N GLU A 513 21.48 -3.87 -13.77
CA GLU A 513 21.96 -5.18 -14.24
C GLU A 513 21.56 -6.28 -13.26
N ILE A 514 21.60 -6.00 -11.96
CA ILE A 514 21.21 -6.92 -10.90
C ILE A 514 19.71 -7.18 -10.90
N GLU A 515 18.90 -6.13 -10.99
CA GLU A 515 17.43 -6.24 -11.04
C GLU A 515 16.97 -7.02 -12.28
N THR A 516 17.58 -6.76 -13.44
CA THR A 516 17.27 -7.48 -14.67
C THR A 516 17.57 -8.98 -14.54
N GLN A 517 18.73 -9.34 -13.96
CA GLN A 517 19.07 -10.74 -13.76
C GLN A 517 18.23 -11.41 -12.68
N LEU A 518 17.88 -10.72 -11.59
CA LEU A 518 16.92 -11.24 -10.61
C LEU A 518 15.53 -11.45 -11.21
N GLU A 519 15.06 -10.56 -12.08
CA GLU A 519 13.77 -10.73 -12.76
C GLU A 519 13.80 -11.92 -13.74
N GLU A 520 14.89 -12.10 -14.49
CA GLU A 520 15.09 -13.26 -15.37
C GLU A 520 15.12 -14.59 -14.60
N ILE A 521 15.79 -14.62 -13.44
CA ILE A 521 15.85 -15.79 -12.56
C ILE A 521 14.47 -16.07 -11.93
N GLY A 522 13.78 -15.03 -11.45
CA GLY A 522 12.42 -15.14 -10.90
C GLY A 522 11.40 -15.70 -11.90
N ASN A 523 11.55 -15.37 -13.19
CA ASN A 523 10.67 -15.87 -14.25
C ASN A 523 10.90 -17.35 -14.61
N ARG A 524 12.08 -17.90 -14.30
CA ARG A 524 12.41 -19.32 -14.48
C ARG A 524 12.57 -20.06 -13.14
N LEU A 525 12.03 -19.49 -12.06
CA LEU A 525 12.29 -19.90 -10.69
C LEU A 525 11.89 -21.36 -10.42
N PRO A 526 12.88 -22.23 -10.16
CA PRO A 526 12.66 -23.59 -9.67
C PRO A 526 12.20 -23.58 -8.21
N ALA A 527 11.37 -24.55 -7.81
CA ALA A 527 10.83 -24.61 -6.44
C ALA A 527 11.93 -24.73 -5.36
N ASP A 528 13.07 -25.31 -5.71
CA ASP A 528 14.28 -25.50 -4.90
C ASP A 528 15.12 -24.23 -4.73
N LEU A 529 14.92 -23.20 -5.55
CA LEU A 529 15.63 -21.91 -5.44
C LEU A 529 14.76 -20.77 -4.89
N SER A 530 13.51 -21.04 -4.52
CA SER A 530 12.57 -20.02 -4.04
C SER A 530 13.09 -19.29 -2.81
N ASP A 531 13.58 -20.04 -1.82
CA ASP A 531 14.08 -19.47 -0.57
C ASP A 531 15.38 -18.69 -0.80
N LEU A 532 16.25 -19.19 -1.69
CA LEU A 532 17.49 -18.53 -2.09
C LEU A 532 17.21 -17.21 -2.83
N PHE A 533 16.18 -17.21 -3.67
CA PHE A 533 15.74 -16.04 -4.41
C PHE A 533 15.17 -14.96 -3.49
N GLU A 534 14.32 -15.33 -2.54
CA GLU A 534 13.79 -14.41 -1.53
C GLU A 534 14.90 -13.79 -0.67
N GLN A 535 15.91 -14.59 -0.29
CA GLN A 535 17.08 -14.10 0.43
C GLN A 535 17.91 -13.12 -0.41
N ALA A 536 18.16 -13.41 -1.68
CA ALA A 536 18.90 -12.51 -2.58
C ALA A 536 18.17 -11.18 -2.79
N VAL A 537 16.86 -11.21 -3.00
CA VAL A 537 16.02 -10.01 -3.13
C VAL A 537 16.02 -9.18 -1.84
N SER A 538 15.95 -9.86 -0.69
CA SER A 538 16.04 -9.19 0.62
C SER A 538 17.40 -8.53 0.84
N SER A 539 18.52 -9.23 0.57
CA SER A 539 19.87 -8.67 0.70
C SER A 539 20.09 -7.48 -0.24
N TYR A 540 19.62 -7.57 -1.48
CA TYR A 540 19.67 -6.46 -2.44
C TYR A 540 18.84 -5.25 -1.94
N SER A 541 17.64 -5.48 -1.41
CA SER A 541 16.78 -4.43 -0.86
C SER A 541 17.41 -3.72 0.34
N VAL A 542 18.05 -4.47 1.24
CA VAL A 542 18.77 -3.91 2.39
C VAL A 542 19.93 -3.01 1.94
N TYR A 543 20.68 -3.42 0.91
CA TYR A 543 21.76 -2.62 0.34
C TYR A 543 21.24 -1.30 -0.26
N GLN A 544 20.16 -1.34 -1.03
CA GLN A 544 19.56 -0.14 -1.62
C GLN A 544 19.06 0.85 -0.56
N VAL A 545 18.44 0.35 0.51
CA VAL A 545 18.02 1.17 1.66
C VAL A 545 19.24 1.76 2.38
N GLY A 546 20.33 1.00 2.52
CA GLY A 546 21.59 1.47 3.08
C GLY A 546 22.23 2.61 2.29
N GLN A 547 22.25 2.52 0.95
CA GLN A 547 22.76 3.60 0.10
C GLN A 547 21.89 4.86 0.15
N ALA A 548 20.56 4.71 0.18
CA ALA A 548 19.64 5.84 0.33
C ALA A 548 19.85 6.61 1.66
N SER A 549 20.29 5.92 2.72
CA SER A 549 20.59 6.54 4.01
C SER A 549 21.90 7.33 4.05
N GLN A 550 22.80 7.15 3.08
CA GLN A 550 24.07 7.90 2.96
C GLN A 550 23.95 9.16 2.10
N ILE A 551 22.79 9.41 1.47
CA ILE A 551 22.54 10.55 0.57
C ILE A 551 21.89 11.75 1.30
N HIS A 552 21.82 11.73 2.65
CA HIS A 552 21.33 12.84 3.47
C HIS A 552 22.40 13.53 4.30
#